data_AF-A0A377WS33-F1
#
_entry.id   AF-A0A377WS33-F1
#
_cell.length_a   1.000
_cell.length_b   1.000
_cell.length_c   1.000
_cell.angle_alpha   90.00
_cell.angle_beta   90.00
_cell.angle_gamma   90.00
#
_symmetry.space_group_name_H-M   'P 1'
#
loop_
_entity.id
_entity.type
_entity.pdbx_description
1 polymer ?
#
loop_
_entity_poly.entity_id
_entity_poly.type
_entity_poly.pdbx_seq_one_letter_code
_entity_poly.pdbx_strand_id
1 'polypeptide(L)'
;MATTTAERITAAVDFHALNAMLNLYDSEGRIPFEKDRQAVEAFMATQVQPNALTFPSPEDKLSWLVSEGYYDPQVLAGYDRGFVLALFAHARRAPFRFQTFLGAWKFYTSYALKTFDGKHYLEDFAERSVMVALTLARGDEQQARQLTEEILSGRFQPATPTFLNAGKQQRGELISCFLLRIEDNMESIGRAVNSALQLSKRGGGVAFLLSNLREAGAPIKRIENQSSGVVPVMKMLEDAFSYANQLGARQGAGAVWLHVHHPDILRFLDTRRENADEKIRIKTLSLGVVIPDITFQLAKEDAQMALFSPYDVERLYGKPFADCAIGDLYPQLVADERVRKRWIRARDLFQRLAEIQFESGYPYIMFEDTVNRASPVAGRVTMSNLCSEILQVSTPSAYNEDLSYAHIGEDISCNLGSLNIAHTMDSPDFGRTIATAVRALTAVSDMSDIQSVPSVAAGNAASHAIGLGQMNLHGYLARKALPTAARRGWTSPISTSTP
;
A
#
# COMPACT_ATOMS: atom_id res chain seq x y z
N MET A 1 -48.85 -51.22 8.49
CA MET A 1 -48.43 -50.12 9.38
C MET A 1 -46.91 -50.09 9.39
N ALA A 2 -46.32 -49.09 8.74
CA ALA A 2 -44.93 -48.69 8.93
C ALA A 2 -44.82 -47.26 8.36
N THR A 3 -45.30 -46.31 9.15
CA THR A 3 -45.13 -44.88 8.93
C THR A 3 -43.69 -44.54 9.30
N THR A 4 -42.81 -44.41 8.31
CA THR A 4 -41.52 -43.75 8.51
C THR A 4 -41.77 -42.25 8.47
N THR A 5 -41.86 -41.66 9.66
CA THR A 5 -41.85 -40.23 9.89
C THR A 5 -40.55 -39.68 9.30
N ALA A 6 -40.66 -38.83 8.28
CA ALA A 6 -39.53 -38.06 7.80
C ALA A 6 -39.14 -37.08 8.90
N GLU A 7 -38.13 -37.43 9.70
CA GLU A 7 -37.44 -36.48 10.55
C GLU A 7 -36.85 -35.41 9.63
N ARG A 8 -37.46 -34.22 9.64
CA ARG A 8 -36.83 -33.00 9.15
C ARG A 8 -35.63 -32.73 10.06
N ILE A 9 -34.50 -33.33 9.74
CA ILE A 9 -33.20 -32.79 10.14
C ILE A 9 -33.13 -31.43 9.43
N THR A 10 -33.41 -30.35 10.15
CA THR A 10 -33.06 -28.99 9.71
C THR A 10 -31.55 -28.90 9.67
N ALA A 11 -30.93 -29.41 8.60
CA ALA A 11 -29.53 -29.18 8.33
C ALA A 11 -29.33 -27.67 8.28
N ALA A 12 -28.43 -27.15 9.12
CA ALA A 12 -28.05 -25.74 9.07
C ALA A 12 -27.68 -25.39 7.63
N VAL A 13 -28.25 -24.31 7.12
CA VAL A 13 -28.02 -23.89 5.73
C VAL A 13 -26.54 -23.56 5.55
N ASP A 14 -25.84 -24.36 4.74
CA ASP A 14 -24.42 -24.18 4.48
C ASP A 14 -24.19 -22.96 3.56
N PHE A 15 -23.72 -21.86 4.16
CA PHE A 15 -23.41 -20.62 3.45
C PHE A 15 -22.25 -20.77 2.45
N HIS A 16 -21.32 -21.72 2.66
CA HIS A 16 -20.27 -21.99 1.68
C HIS A 16 -20.83 -22.69 0.45
N ALA A 17 -21.75 -23.66 0.64
CA ALA A 17 -22.45 -24.30 -0.46
C ALA A 17 -23.29 -23.29 -1.25
N LEU A 18 -24.00 -22.37 -0.57
CA LEU A 18 -24.75 -21.30 -1.24
C LEU A 18 -23.85 -20.38 -2.06
N ASN A 19 -22.72 -19.94 -1.51
CA ASN A 19 -21.74 -19.13 -2.25
C ASN A 19 -21.15 -19.89 -3.45
N ALA A 20 -20.91 -21.20 -3.33
CA ALA A 20 -20.41 -22.02 -4.42
C ALA A 20 -21.40 -22.11 -5.61
N MET A 21 -22.69 -21.86 -5.40
CA MET A 21 -23.68 -21.82 -6.48
C MET A 21 -23.43 -20.69 -7.49
N LEU A 22 -22.66 -19.64 -7.13
CA LEU A 22 -22.22 -18.62 -8.09
C LEU A 22 -21.29 -19.17 -9.19
N ASN A 23 -20.73 -20.36 -8.99
CA ASN A 23 -19.88 -21.04 -9.97
C ASN A 23 -20.66 -22.00 -10.88
N LEU A 24 -22.00 -21.95 -10.84
CA LEU A 24 -22.88 -22.73 -11.70
C LEU A 24 -23.66 -21.82 -12.64
N TYR A 25 -23.89 -22.33 -13.85
CA TYR A 25 -24.78 -21.71 -14.83
C TYR A 25 -26.07 -22.51 -14.93
N ASP A 26 -27.19 -21.80 -15.09
CA ASP A 26 -28.46 -22.44 -15.47
C ASP A 26 -28.47 -22.83 -16.96
N SER A 27 -29.58 -23.43 -17.41
CA SER A 27 -29.78 -23.84 -18.81
C SER A 27 -29.70 -22.68 -19.82
N GLU A 28 -29.86 -21.44 -19.37
CA GLU A 28 -29.76 -20.24 -20.21
C GLU A 28 -28.42 -19.52 -20.06
N GLY A 29 -27.45 -20.10 -19.35
CA GLY A 29 -26.14 -19.49 -19.13
C GLY A 29 -26.15 -18.32 -18.14
N ARG A 30 -27.14 -18.24 -17.24
CA ARG A 30 -27.21 -17.20 -16.20
C ARG A 30 -26.65 -17.71 -14.88
N ILE A 31 -26.08 -16.78 -14.11
CA ILE A 31 -25.55 -17.04 -12.76
C ILE A 31 -26.65 -16.75 -11.73
N PRO A 32 -26.89 -17.62 -10.74
CA PRO A 32 -27.93 -17.43 -9.73
C PRO A 32 -27.49 -16.46 -8.62
N PHE A 33 -27.36 -15.17 -8.92
CA PHE A 33 -26.82 -14.16 -7.98
C PHE A 33 -27.55 -14.07 -6.62
N GLU A 34 -28.85 -14.39 -6.57
CA GLU A 34 -29.61 -14.40 -5.31
C GLU A 34 -29.05 -15.41 -4.29
N LYS A 35 -28.32 -16.44 -4.74
CA LYS A 35 -27.65 -17.40 -3.85
C LYS A 35 -26.55 -16.78 -2.99
N ASP A 36 -25.89 -15.74 -3.47
CA ASP A 36 -24.92 -14.99 -2.67
C ASP A 36 -25.60 -14.22 -1.53
N ARG A 37 -26.78 -13.66 -1.78
CA ARG A 37 -27.57 -12.96 -0.75
C ARG A 37 -28.07 -13.93 0.32
N GLN A 38 -28.54 -15.11 -0.10
CA GLN A 38 -28.87 -16.19 0.83
C GLN A 38 -27.64 -16.62 1.64
N ALA A 39 -26.46 -16.66 1.03
CA ALA A 39 -25.21 -16.99 1.72
C ALA A 39 -24.84 -15.94 2.77
N VAL A 40 -25.01 -14.64 2.48
CA VAL A 40 -24.84 -13.55 3.48
C VAL A 40 -25.80 -13.76 4.65
N GLU A 41 -27.08 -13.95 4.38
CA GLU A 41 -28.11 -14.10 5.42
C GLU A 41 -27.83 -15.33 6.29
N ALA A 42 -27.52 -16.48 5.67
CA ALA A 42 -27.16 -17.70 6.36
C ALA A 42 -25.89 -17.53 7.20
N PHE A 43 -24.85 -16.87 6.67
CA PHE A 43 -23.61 -16.60 7.40
C PHE A 43 -23.85 -15.69 8.61
N MET A 44 -24.62 -14.61 8.44
CA MET A 44 -24.94 -13.70 9.53
C MET A 44 -25.73 -14.41 10.64
N ALA A 45 -26.72 -15.23 10.28
CA ALA A 45 -27.60 -15.92 11.22
C ALA A 45 -26.94 -17.11 11.94
N THR A 46 -26.08 -17.86 11.25
CA THR A 46 -25.51 -19.12 11.78
C THR A 46 -24.10 -18.95 12.34
N GLN A 47 -23.32 -17.96 11.87
CA GLN A 47 -21.93 -17.77 12.29
C GLN A 47 -21.72 -16.46 13.05
N VAL A 48 -22.28 -15.33 12.60
CA VAL A 48 -21.97 -14.03 13.20
C VAL A 48 -22.77 -13.79 14.47
N GLN A 49 -24.10 -13.80 14.38
CA GLN A 49 -25.00 -13.47 15.49
C GLN A 49 -24.81 -14.41 16.70
N PRO A 50 -24.70 -15.75 16.54
CA PRO A 50 -24.53 -16.64 17.68
C PRO A 50 -23.17 -16.49 18.39
N ASN A 51 -22.16 -15.99 17.68
CA ASN A 51 -20.80 -15.81 18.22
C ASN A 51 -20.48 -14.35 18.58
N ALA A 52 -21.43 -13.42 18.45
CA ALA A 52 -21.27 -12.04 18.89
C ALA A 52 -21.57 -11.91 20.39
N LEU A 53 -20.71 -11.23 21.14
CA LEU A 53 -20.96 -10.95 22.56
C LEU A 53 -22.04 -9.88 22.71
N THR A 54 -23.00 -10.15 23.58
CA THR A 54 -24.11 -9.24 23.90
C THR A 54 -23.85 -8.54 25.23
N PHE A 55 -24.34 -7.31 25.34
CA PHE A 55 -24.17 -6.45 26.51
C PHE A 55 -25.52 -5.81 26.87
N PRO A 56 -25.79 -5.49 28.15
CA PRO A 56 -27.07 -4.92 28.57
C PRO A 56 -27.35 -3.56 27.91
N SER A 57 -26.32 -2.75 27.73
CA SER A 57 -26.40 -1.47 27.03
C SER A 57 -25.14 -1.21 26.18
N PRO A 58 -25.21 -0.27 25.21
CA PRO A 58 -24.02 0.20 24.49
C PRO A 58 -22.97 0.81 25.43
N GLU A 59 -23.40 1.42 26.53
CA GLU A 59 -22.51 2.00 27.52
C GLU A 59 -21.73 0.92 28.28
N ASP A 60 -22.40 -0.14 28.74
CA ASP A 60 -21.75 -1.28 29.40
C ASP A 60 -20.72 -1.93 28.47
N LYS A 61 -21.07 -2.08 27.19
CA LYS A 61 -20.15 -2.60 26.17
C LYS A 61 -18.90 -1.73 26.06
N LEU A 62 -19.04 -0.43 25.89
CA LEU A 62 -17.89 0.48 25.76
C LEU A 62 -17.02 0.49 27.01
N SER A 63 -17.63 0.49 28.19
CA SER A 63 -16.90 0.44 29.46
C SER A 63 -16.14 -0.88 29.62
N TRP A 64 -16.75 -2.02 29.27
CA TRP A 64 -16.11 -3.33 29.29
C TRP A 64 -14.96 -3.44 28.28
N LEU A 65 -15.16 -2.93 27.06
CA LEU A 65 -14.10 -2.94 26.02
C LEU A 65 -12.88 -2.12 26.45
N VAL A 66 -13.06 -1.03 27.19
CA VAL A 66 -11.96 -0.25 27.74
C VAL A 66 -11.32 -0.98 28.93
N SER A 67 -12.11 -1.49 29.87
CA SER A 67 -11.57 -2.15 31.08
C SER A 67 -10.77 -3.40 30.77
N GLU A 68 -11.20 -4.18 29.78
CA GLU A 68 -10.50 -5.39 29.32
C GLU A 68 -9.38 -5.09 28.30
N GLY A 69 -9.12 -3.81 28.00
CA GLY A 69 -8.00 -3.40 27.15
C GLY A 69 -8.18 -3.71 25.66
N TYR A 70 -9.41 -3.70 25.15
CA TYR A 70 -9.71 -3.81 23.73
C TYR A 70 -9.75 -2.45 23.01
N TYR A 71 -10.40 -1.45 23.60
CA TYR A 71 -10.50 -0.09 23.07
C TYR A 71 -9.58 0.87 23.80
N ASP A 72 -9.03 1.82 23.04
CA ASP A 72 -8.20 2.89 23.58
C ASP A 72 -9.07 3.94 24.30
N PRO A 73 -8.91 4.12 25.62
CA PRO A 73 -9.68 5.11 26.37
C PRO A 73 -9.41 6.56 25.90
N GLN A 74 -8.23 6.86 25.36
CA GLN A 74 -7.88 8.22 24.93
C GLN A 74 -8.73 8.69 23.76
N VAL A 75 -9.08 7.78 22.84
CA VAL A 75 -9.97 8.11 21.71
C VAL A 75 -11.36 8.50 22.21
N LEU A 76 -11.90 7.76 23.17
CA LEU A 76 -13.23 8.03 23.72
C LEU A 76 -13.25 9.27 24.62
N ALA A 77 -12.16 9.54 25.34
CA ALA A 77 -12.02 10.71 26.22
C ALA A 77 -12.01 12.05 25.46
N GLY A 78 -11.77 12.03 24.13
CA GLY A 78 -11.82 13.22 23.29
C GLY A 78 -13.23 13.75 22.98
N TYR A 79 -14.29 13.08 23.45
CA TYR A 79 -15.68 13.39 23.12
C TYR A 79 -16.58 13.37 24.35
N ASP A 80 -17.71 14.07 24.27
CA ASP A 80 -18.80 13.87 25.24
C ASP A 80 -19.35 12.44 25.15
N ARG A 81 -19.62 11.82 26.30
CA ARG A 81 -20.09 10.43 26.37
C ARG A 81 -21.46 10.27 25.69
N GLY A 82 -22.34 11.25 25.85
CA GLY A 82 -23.65 11.29 25.20
C GLY A 82 -23.53 11.36 23.67
N PHE A 83 -22.59 12.15 23.16
CA PHE A 83 -22.27 12.18 21.74
C PHE A 83 -21.83 10.80 21.22
N VAL A 84 -20.88 10.15 21.90
CA VAL A 84 -20.37 8.82 21.49
C VAL A 84 -21.54 7.82 21.40
N LEU A 85 -22.35 7.72 22.45
CA LEU A 85 -23.50 6.81 22.47
C LEU A 85 -24.52 7.14 21.36
N ALA A 86 -24.78 8.42 21.11
CA ALA A 86 -25.65 8.86 20.04
C ALA A 86 -25.10 8.49 18.64
N LEU A 87 -23.79 8.57 18.44
CA LEU A 87 -23.13 8.21 17.18
C LEU A 87 -23.18 6.70 16.92
N PHE A 88 -22.93 5.88 17.93
CA PHE A 88 -23.13 4.41 17.85
C PHE A 88 -24.60 4.07 17.53
N ALA A 89 -25.56 4.73 18.18
CA ALA A 89 -26.98 4.54 17.91
C ALA A 89 -27.40 5.04 16.51
N HIS A 90 -26.75 6.08 15.98
CA HIS A 90 -26.94 6.54 14.61
C HIS A 90 -26.42 5.51 13.61
N ALA A 91 -25.19 5.02 13.80
CA ALA A 91 -24.55 4.05 12.92
C ALA A 91 -25.33 2.72 12.84
N ARG A 92 -25.85 2.22 13.98
CA ARG A 92 -26.68 1.00 14.01
C ARG A 92 -28.01 1.14 13.29
N ARG A 93 -28.55 2.36 13.20
CA ARG A 93 -29.80 2.64 12.45
C ARG A 93 -29.56 2.89 10.97
N ALA A 94 -28.30 3.06 10.55
CA ALA A 94 -27.98 3.21 9.14
C ALA A 94 -28.36 1.92 8.39
N PRO A 95 -28.93 2.02 7.17
CA PRO A 95 -29.37 0.87 6.39
C PRO A 95 -28.20 0.13 5.72
N PHE A 96 -27.13 -0.15 6.46
CA PHE A 96 -25.98 -0.88 5.96
C PHE A 96 -26.29 -2.38 5.86
N ARG A 97 -25.94 -2.97 4.71
CA ARG A 97 -25.91 -4.42 4.52
C ARG A 97 -24.69 -4.78 3.67
N PHE A 98 -24.03 -5.88 4.03
CA PHE A 98 -23.03 -6.48 3.15
C PHE A 98 -23.71 -6.91 1.85
N GLN A 99 -23.15 -6.47 0.72
CA GLN A 99 -23.70 -6.75 -0.60
C GLN A 99 -23.33 -8.15 -1.10
N THR A 100 -22.27 -8.75 -0.54
CA THR A 100 -21.77 -10.07 -0.94
C THR A 100 -21.33 -10.91 0.25
N PHE A 101 -21.39 -12.23 0.11
CA PHE A 101 -20.93 -13.16 1.15
C PHE A 101 -19.45 -12.93 1.47
N LEU A 102 -18.63 -12.78 0.43
CA LEU A 102 -17.19 -12.54 0.60
C LEU A 102 -16.92 -11.25 1.39
N GLY A 103 -17.69 -10.18 1.17
CA GLY A 103 -17.56 -8.94 1.94
C GLY A 103 -17.81 -9.15 3.43
N ALA A 104 -18.90 -9.82 3.77
CA ALA A 104 -19.24 -10.14 5.16
C ALA A 104 -18.20 -11.08 5.80
N TRP A 105 -17.89 -12.18 5.12
CA TRP A 105 -16.93 -13.18 5.59
C TRP A 105 -15.54 -12.55 5.79
N LYS A 106 -15.09 -11.71 4.86
CA LYS A 106 -13.78 -11.05 4.95
C LYS A 106 -13.72 -10.08 6.12
N PHE A 107 -14.77 -9.30 6.34
CA PHE A 107 -14.86 -8.37 7.47
C PHE A 107 -14.74 -9.12 8.80
N TYR A 108 -15.59 -10.12 9.05
CA TYR A 108 -15.60 -10.81 10.34
C TYR A 108 -14.35 -11.69 10.56
N THR A 109 -13.79 -12.28 9.50
CA THR A 109 -12.59 -13.11 9.67
C THR A 109 -11.32 -12.29 9.89
N SER A 110 -11.22 -11.08 9.31
CA SER A 110 -9.95 -10.34 9.21
C SER A 110 -9.97 -8.91 9.79
N TYR A 111 -11.13 -8.29 10.04
CA TYR A 111 -11.24 -6.87 10.42
C TYR A 111 -11.94 -6.64 11.76
N ALA A 112 -13.09 -7.30 11.97
CA ALA A 112 -13.87 -7.17 13.18
C ALA A 112 -13.00 -7.48 14.41
N LEU A 113 -13.10 -6.65 15.45
CA LEU A 113 -12.52 -6.98 16.74
C LEU A 113 -13.10 -8.29 17.27
N LYS A 114 -12.23 -9.13 17.81
CA LYS A 114 -12.57 -10.38 18.50
C LYS A 114 -12.03 -10.37 19.91
N THR A 115 -12.57 -11.24 20.75
CA THR A 115 -11.93 -11.57 22.03
C THR A 115 -10.49 -12.05 21.81
N PHE A 116 -9.62 -11.87 22.80
CA PHE A 116 -8.20 -12.26 22.67
C PHE A 116 -8.00 -13.76 22.40
N ASP A 117 -8.95 -14.60 22.81
CA ASP A 117 -8.96 -16.04 22.49
C ASP A 117 -9.54 -16.37 21.10
N GLY A 118 -9.99 -15.35 20.35
CA GLY A 118 -10.49 -15.46 18.98
C GLY A 118 -11.89 -16.06 18.83
N LYS A 119 -12.59 -16.36 19.93
CA LYS A 119 -13.86 -17.12 19.87
C LYS A 119 -15.08 -16.26 19.56
N HIS A 120 -15.11 -15.02 20.04
CA HIS A 120 -16.29 -14.16 19.94
C HIS A 120 -16.02 -12.86 19.19
N TYR A 121 -17.02 -12.37 18.46
CA TYR A 121 -16.99 -11.05 17.83
C TYR A 121 -17.38 -9.96 18.83
N LEU A 122 -16.61 -8.88 18.85
CA LEU A 122 -16.82 -7.70 19.69
C LEU A 122 -17.29 -6.47 18.90
N GLU A 123 -17.13 -6.48 17.57
CA GLU A 123 -17.54 -5.40 16.67
C GLU A 123 -18.38 -5.94 15.51
N ASP A 124 -19.36 -5.14 15.09
CA ASP A 124 -19.91 -5.18 13.73
C ASP A 124 -19.30 -4.07 12.84
N PHE A 125 -19.72 -4.01 11.57
CA PHE A 125 -19.21 -3.01 10.61
C PHE A 125 -19.51 -1.57 11.04
N ALA A 126 -20.67 -1.33 11.65
CA ALA A 126 -21.07 0.00 12.06
C ALA A 126 -20.25 0.47 13.26
N GLU A 127 -20.03 -0.39 14.25
CA GLU A 127 -19.19 -0.10 15.40
C GLU A 127 -17.73 0.15 15.00
N ARG A 128 -17.19 -0.67 14.09
CA ARG A 128 -15.85 -0.46 13.53
C ARG A 128 -15.77 0.91 12.83
N SER A 129 -16.78 1.26 12.02
CA SER A 129 -16.84 2.53 11.31
C SER A 129 -16.87 3.73 12.26
N VAL A 130 -17.64 3.65 13.34
CA VAL A 130 -17.70 4.70 14.38
C VAL A 130 -16.35 4.87 15.06
N MET A 131 -15.71 3.78 15.49
CA MET A 131 -14.41 3.88 16.15
C MET A 131 -13.31 4.43 15.23
N VAL A 132 -13.35 4.11 13.94
CA VAL A 132 -12.48 4.75 12.94
C VAL A 132 -12.77 6.25 12.90
N ALA A 133 -14.05 6.62 12.78
CA ALA A 133 -14.44 8.01 12.68
C ALA A 133 -14.04 8.84 13.91
N LEU A 134 -14.29 8.34 15.12
CA LEU A 134 -13.89 8.98 16.37
C LEU A 134 -12.36 9.17 16.45
N THR A 135 -11.59 8.16 16.03
CA THR A 135 -10.13 8.25 16.04
C THR A 135 -9.63 9.33 15.08
N LEU A 136 -10.12 9.34 13.84
CA LEU A 136 -9.63 10.25 12.80
C LEU A 136 -10.17 11.69 12.97
N ALA A 137 -11.30 11.86 13.63
CA ALA A 137 -11.89 13.18 13.87
C ALA A 137 -11.30 13.90 15.11
N ARG A 138 -10.54 13.19 15.96
CA ARG A 138 -9.71 13.78 17.03
C ARG A 138 -10.45 14.79 17.95
N GLY A 139 -11.70 14.50 18.29
CA GLY A 139 -12.56 15.32 19.14
C GLY A 139 -13.54 16.23 18.38
N ASP A 140 -13.43 16.33 17.05
CA ASP A 140 -14.40 17.04 16.23
C ASP A 140 -15.64 16.18 15.97
N GLU A 141 -16.71 16.47 16.71
CA GLU A 141 -17.99 15.77 16.61
C GLU A 141 -18.63 15.83 15.21
N GLN A 142 -18.49 16.95 14.51
CA GLN A 142 -19.07 17.12 13.18
C GLN A 142 -18.32 16.24 12.18
N GLN A 143 -16.99 16.26 12.23
CA GLN A 143 -16.15 15.42 11.39
C GLN A 143 -16.38 13.93 11.69
N ALA A 144 -16.55 13.54 12.96
CA ALA A 144 -16.84 12.16 13.34
C ALA A 144 -18.19 11.67 12.78
N ARG A 145 -19.24 12.51 12.81
CA ARG A 145 -20.53 12.19 12.17
C ARG A 145 -20.36 12.01 10.67
N GLN A 146 -19.76 12.98 9.99
CA GLN A 146 -19.58 12.96 8.54
C GLN A 146 -18.78 11.73 8.10
N LEU A 147 -17.67 11.44 8.76
CA LEU A 147 -16.82 10.30 8.41
C LEU A 147 -17.54 8.96 8.63
N THR A 148 -18.36 8.85 9.69
CA THR A 148 -19.21 7.68 9.91
C THR A 148 -20.19 7.49 8.73
N GLU A 149 -20.83 8.56 8.28
CA GLU A 149 -21.76 8.51 7.13
C GLU A 149 -21.06 8.17 5.81
N GLU A 150 -19.87 8.75 5.55
CA GLU A 150 -19.10 8.48 4.34
C GLU A 150 -18.61 7.02 4.26
N ILE A 151 -18.25 6.41 5.40
CA ILE A 151 -17.88 4.99 5.46
C ILE A 151 -19.10 4.08 5.32
N LEU A 152 -20.18 4.33 6.08
CA LEU A 152 -21.38 3.49 6.07
C LEU A 152 -22.13 3.51 4.75
N SER A 153 -22.12 4.65 4.05
CA SER A 153 -22.64 4.75 2.68
C SER A 153 -21.77 4.06 1.64
N GLY A 154 -20.56 3.63 2.02
CA GLY A 154 -19.56 3.06 1.13
C GLY A 154 -18.98 4.07 0.15
N ARG A 155 -19.10 5.38 0.42
CA ARG A 155 -18.47 6.43 -0.40
C ARG A 155 -16.97 6.49 -0.16
N PHE A 156 -16.53 6.40 1.09
CA PHE A 156 -15.12 6.41 1.47
C PHE A 156 -14.70 5.13 2.19
N GLN A 157 -13.54 4.60 1.82
CA GLN A 157 -12.90 3.47 2.49
C GLN A 157 -11.47 3.85 2.85
N PRO A 158 -11.15 4.05 4.14
CA PRO A 158 -9.77 4.16 4.61
C PRO A 158 -8.97 2.90 4.26
N ALA A 159 -7.65 3.04 4.10
CA ALA A 159 -6.79 1.88 3.90
C ALA A 159 -6.89 0.87 5.03
N THR A 160 -6.63 -0.39 4.70
CA THR A 160 -6.63 -1.53 5.63
C THR A 160 -5.93 -1.25 6.97
N PRO A 161 -4.68 -0.73 7.04
CA PRO A 161 -4.04 -0.45 8.33
C PRO A 161 -4.87 0.51 9.19
N THR A 162 -5.40 1.59 8.61
CA THR A 162 -6.23 2.55 9.33
C THR A 162 -7.56 1.94 9.78
N PHE A 163 -8.30 1.31 8.86
CA PHE A 163 -9.62 0.74 9.17
C PHE A 163 -9.55 -0.41 10.18
N LEU A 164 -8.47 -1.20 10.14
CA LEU A 164 -8.25 -2.32 11.05
C LEU A 164 -7.89 -1.85 12.47
N ASN A 165 -7.04 -0.83 12.59
CA ASN A 165 -6.30 -0.53 13.83
C ASN A 165 -6.84 0.67 14.63
N ALA A 166 -7.50 1.65 14.00
CA ALA A 166 -7.98 2.86 14.67
C ALA A 166 -8.79 2.51 15.94
N GLY A 167 -8.63 3.24 17.05
CA GLY A 167 -9.44 3.05 18.27
C GLY A 167 -9.23 1.75 19.06
N LYS A 168 -8.44 0.79 18.56
CA LYS A 168 -8.07 -0.42 19.30
C LYS A 168 -6.87 -0.14 20.22
N GLN A 169 -6.87 -0.71 21.42
CA GLN A 169 -5.77 -0.60 22.37
C GLN A 169 -4.54 -1.39 21.89
N GLN A 170 -4.74 -2.65 21.51
CA GLN A 170 -3.72 -3.51 20.91
C GLN A 170 -3.76 -3.33 19.40
N ARG A 171 -2.96 -2.41 18.88
CA ARG A 171 -3.01 -2.01 17.46
C ARG A 171 -1.63 -2.00 16.80
N GLY A 172 -1.64 -2.24 15.49
CA GLY A 172 -0.52 -1.88 14.63
C GLY A 172 -0.52 -0.38 14.30
N GLU A 173 0.35 0.00 13.36
CA GLU A 173 0.39 1.36 12.83
C GLU A 173 -0.82 1.65 11.92
N LEU A 174 -1.16 2.93 11.78
CA LEU A 174 -2.19 3.39 10.84
C LEU A 174 -1.64 3.52 9.41
N ILE A 175 -0.31 3.49 9.25
CA ILE A 175 0.44 3.53 7.99
C ILE A 175 1.28 2.25 7.87
N SER A 176 1.32 1.66 6.68
CA SER A 176 2.05 0.42 6.43
C SER A 176 2.81 0.39 5.09
N CYS A 177 3.11 1.55 4.50
CA CYS A 177 3.84 1.66 3.24
C CYS A 177 4.92 2.73 3.35
N PHE A 178 6.17 2.35 3.04
CA PHE A 178 7.35 3.19 3.26
C PHE A 178 8.32 3.09 2.07
N LEU A 179 9.00 4.19 1.75
CA LEU A 179 10.04 4.26 0.71
C LEU A 179 11.27 4.92 1.33
N LEU A 180 12.40 4.22 1.28
CA LEU A 180 13.63 4.62 1.96
C LEU A 180 14.77 4.73 0.96
N ARG A 181 15.53 5.82 1.05
CA ARG A 181 16.76 6.01 0.30
C ARG A 181 17.91 5.24 0.96
N ILE A 182 18.87 4.79 0.15
CA ILE A 182 20.14 4.24 0.64
C ILE A 182 21.27 5.01 -0.02
N GLU A 183 22.12 5.62 0.80
CA GLU A 183 23.30 6.35 0.35
C GLU A 183 24.53 5.43 0.29
N ASP A 184 25.55 5.82 -0.48
CA ASP A 184 26.70 4.98 -0.85
C ASP A 184 27.77 4.84 0.27
N ASN A 185 27.33 4.38 1.45
CA ASN A 185 28.18 4.13 2.62
C ASN A 185 27.58 3.01 3.52
N MET A 186 28.39 2.50 4.46
CA MET A 186 28.01 1.36 5.29
C MET A 186 27.00 1.71 6.36
N GLU A 187 27.04 2.93 6.87
CA GLU A 187 26.13 3.43 7.88
C GLU A 187 24.70 3.47 7.33
N SER A 188 24.53 3.97 6.11
CA SER A 188 23.23 4.00 5.42
C SER A 188 22.73 2.59 5.08
N ILE A 189 23.60 1.68 4.65
CA ILE A 189 23.21 0.28 4.38
C ILE A 189 22.80 -0.43 5.68
N GLY A 190 23.56 -0.25 6.76
CA GLY A 190 23.23 -0.79 8.08
C GLY A 190 21.89 -0.25 8.61
N ARG A 191 21.63 1.05 8.41
CA ARG A 191 20.37 1.71 8.72
C ARG A 191 19.21 1.21 7.86
N ALA A 192 19.42 0.93 6.57
CA ALA A 192 18.40 0.37 5.69
C ALA A 192 17.95 -1.03 6.15
N VAL A 193 18.90 -1.91 6.48
CA VAL A 193 18.61 -3.25 7.02
C VAL A 193 17.88 -3.14 8.37
N ASN A 194 18.34 -2.27 9.27
CA ASN A 194 17.65 -2.02 10.53
C ASN A 194 16.21 -1.53 10.32
N SER A 195 16.01 -0.57 9.40
CA SER A 195 14.71 -0.03 9.08
C SER A 195 13.78 -1.09 8.48
N ALA A 196 14.29 -1.96 7.60
CA ALA A 196 13.55 -3.11 7.10
C ALA A 196 13.02 -3.98 8.25
N LEU A 197 13.87 -4.32 9.23
CA LEU A 197 13.46 -5.09 10.41
C LEU A 197 12.38 -4.36 11.24
N GLN A 198 12.58 -3.07 11.53
CA GLN A 198 11.67 -2.31 12.40
C GLN A 198 10.30 -2.05 11.76
N LEU A 199 10.25 -1.82 10.45
CA LEU A 199 9.01 -1.56 9.73
C LEU A 199 8.29 -2.87 9.39
N SER A 200 9.03 -3.91 8.96
CA SER A 200 8.45 -5.21 8.61
C SER A 200 7.82 -5.91 9.82
N LYS A 201 8.42 -5.85 11.01
CA LYS A 201 7.83 -6.45 12.23
C LYS A 201 6.45 -5.85 12.59
N ARG A 202 6.15 -4.63 12.10
CA ARG A 202 4.86 -3.94 12.27
C ARG A 202 3.91 -4.12 11.08
N GLY A 203 4.25 -5.00 10.13
CA GLY A 203 3.46 -5.28 8.93
C GLY A 203 3.62 -4.23 7.82
N GLY A 204 4.69 -3.43 7.86
CA GLY A 204 4.99 -2.44 6.83
C GLY A 204 5.57 -3.07 5.57
N GLY A 205 5.07 -2.67 4.40
CA GLY A 205 5.74 -2.88 3.11
C GLY A 205 6.74 -1.77 2.86
N VAL A 206 7.99 -2.11 2.52
CA VAL A 206 9.08 -1.15 2.42
C VAL A 206 9.80 -1.26 1.08
N ALA A 207 9.94 -0.14 0.37
CA ALA A 207 10.71 -0.05 -0.86
C ALA A 207 12.05 0.66 -0.60
N PHE A 208 13.12 0.23 -1.27
CA PHE A 208 14.45 0.83 -1.15
C PHE A 208 15.01 1.29 -2.49
N LEU A 209 15.65 2.46 -2.49
CA LEU A 209 16.49 2.91 -3.60
C LEU A 209 17.86 2.24 -3.56
N LEU A 210 18.26 1.61 -4.65
CA LEU A 210 19.61 1.06 -4.80
C LEU A 210 20.48 1.84 -5.77
N SER A 211 19.90 2.79 -6.53
CA SER A 211 20.57 3.52 -7.61
C SER A 211 21.79 4.33 -7.19
N ASN A 212 21.90 4.73 -5.91
CA ASN A 212 23.05 5.48 -5.41
C ASN A 212 24.25 4.59 -5.07
N LEU A 213 24.02 3.30 -4.81
CA LEU A 213 25.10 2.39 -4.41
C LEU A 213 26.10 2.22 -5.56
N ARG A 214 27.39 2.28 -5.25
CA ARG A 214 28.43 2.06 -6.26
C ARG A 214 28.36 0.66 -6.87
N GLU A 215 28.66 0.58 -8.16
CA GLU A 215 28.54 -0.65 -8.93
C GLU A 215 29.52 -1.74 -8.47
N ALA A 216 29.23 -3.00 -8.82
CA ALA A 216 30.19 -4.08 -8.62
C ALA A 216 31.49 -3.83 -9.42
N GLY A 217 32.63 -3.93 -8.74
CA GLY A 217 33.95 -3.57 -9.27
C GLY A 217 34.37 -2.13 -8.99
N ALA A 218 33.49 -1.28 -8.43
CA ALA A 218 33.88 0.07 -8.03
C ALA A 218 34.97 0.07 -6.93
N PRO A 219 35.77 1.14 -6.83
CA PRO A 219 36.78 1.26 -5.79
C PRO A 219 36.21 1.39 -4.38
N ILE A 220 36.96 0.87 -3.40
CA ILE A 220 36.73 1.13 -1.97
C ILE A 220 38.05 1.62 -1.37
N LYS A 221 38.02 2.76 -0.68
CA LYS A 221 39.23 3.40 -0.13
C LYS A 221 40.36 3.56 -1.17
N ARG A 222 40.01 3.88 -2.42
CA ARG A 222 40.90 4.00 -3.59
C ARG A 222 41.55 2.69 -4.08
N ILE A 223 41.13 1.55 -3.54
CA ILE A 223 41.54 0.23 -4.03
C ILE A 223 40.52 -0.22 -5.07
N GLU A 224 40.99 -0.42 -6.31
CA GLU A 224 40.17 -0.82 -7.47
C GLU A 224 39.56 -2.22 -7.32
N ASN A 225 38.43 -2.48 -7.98
CA ASN A 225 37.77 -3.80 -8.05
C ASN A 225 37.31 -4.42 -6.71
N GLN A 226 36.89 -3.58 -5.74
CA GLN A 226 36.53 -4.06 -4.40
C GLN A 226 35.02 -4.12 -4.10
N SER A 227 34.20 -3.25 -4.71
CA SER A 227 32.75 -3.25 -4.47
C SER A 227 32.09 -4.52 -5.01
N SER A 228 31.13 -5.05 -4.25
CA SER A 228 30.33 -6.21 -4.65
C SER A 228 28.98 -5.82 -5.30
N GLY A 229 28.70 -4.51 -5.41
CA GLY A 229 27.50 -3.96 -6.03
C GLY A 229 26.22 -4.18 -5.22
N VAL A 230 25.08 -4.10 -5.90
CA VAL A 230 23.75 -4.05 -5.26
C VAL A 230 23.23 -5.40 -4.76
N VAL A 231 23.65 -6.52 -5.37
CA VAL A 231 23.06 -7.85 -5.12
C VAL A 231 23.25 -8.32 -3.67
N PRO A 232 24.44 -8.20 -3.03
CA PRO A 232 24.57 -8.56 -1.61
C PRO A 232 23.71 -7.72 -0.68
N VAL A 233 23.48 -6.43 -1.01
CA VAL A 233 22.57 -5.56 -0.24
C VAL A 233 21.12 -6.05 -0.37
N MET A 234 20.70 -6.40 -1.59
CA MET A 234 19.38 -7.04 -1.80
C MET A 234 19.24 -8.31 -0.96
N LYS A 235 20.30 -9.13 -0.85
CA LYS A 235 20.25 -10.35 -0.05
C LYS A 235 20.04 -10.07 1.44
N MET A 236 20.75 -9.10 2.00
CA MET A 236 20.56 -8.68 3.40
C MET A 236 19.15 -8.16 3.65
N LEU A 237 18.59 -7.38 2.72
CA LEU A 237 17.22 -6.89 2.82
C LEU A 237 16.20 -8.03 2.73
N GLU A 238 16.37 -8.97 1.80
CA GLU A 238 15.51 -10.16 1.67
C GLU A 238 15.46 -10.97 2.97
N ASP A 239 16.61 -11.24 3.57
CA ASP A 239 16.70 -12.01 4.81
C ASP A 239 16.07 -11.24 5.98
N ALA A 240 16.21 -9.91 6.02
CA ALA A 240 15.56 -9.06 7.02
C ALA A 240 14.03 -9.15 6.95
N PHE A 241 13.42 -9.08 5.76
CA PHE A 241 11.97 -9.22 5.61
C PHE A 241 11.49 -10.64 5.91
N SER A 242 12.26 -11.64 5.51
CA SER A 242 11.92 -13.05 5.76
C SER A 242 11.92 -13.36 7.25
N TYR A 243 12.85 -12.77 8.00
CA TYR A 243 12.93 -12.89 9.45
C TYR A 243 11.81 -12.12 10.17
N ALA A 244 11.64 -10.83 9.85
CA ALA A 244 10.69 -9.95 10.53
C ALA A 244 9.28 -10.04 9.95
N ASN A 245 8.64 -11.21 10.04
CA ASN A 245 7.26 -11.42 9.62
C ASN A 245 6.25 -10.96 10.69
N GLN A 246 5.03 -10.60 10.27
CA GLN A 246 3.99 -9.98 11.11
C GLN A 246 3.34 -11.02 12.05
N LEU A 247 4.07 -11.50 13.08
CA LEU A 247 3.60 -12.49 14.06
C LEU A 247 2.99 -13.75 13.39
N GLY A 248 3.58 -14.20 12.28
CA GLY A 248 3.10 -15.36 11.52
C GLY A 248 1.86 -15.12 10.65
N ALA A 249 1.27 -13.91 10.63
CA ALA A 249 0.07 -13.63 9.83
C ALA A 249 0.37 -13.34 8.35
N ARG A 250 1.52 -12.69 8.06
CA ARG A 250 1.98 -12.35 6.70
C ARG A 250 3.50 -12.31 6.62
N GLN A 251 4.05 -12.77 5.50
CA GLN A 251 5.46 -12.56 5.15
C GLN A 251 5.74 -11.07 4.99
N GLY A 252 6.90 -10.60 5.47
CA GLY A 252 7.36 -9.24 5.21
C GLY A 252 7.48 -9.01 3.70
N ALA A 253 7.10 -7.82 3.24
CA ALA A 253 7.11 -7.49 1.81
C ALA A 253 8.07 -6.33 1.55
N GLY A 254 9.04 -6.56 0.67
CA GLY A 254 10.05 -5.59 0.29
C GLY A 254 10.11 -5.36 -1.21
N ALA A 255 10.46 -4.14 -1.61
CA ALA A 255 10.78 -3.81 -2.99
C ALA A 255 12.13 -3.10 -3.09
N VAL A 256 12.79 -3.21 -4.23
CA VAL A 256 14.02 -2.49 -4.53
C VAL A 256 13.94 -1.86 -5.91
N TRP A 257 14.37 -0.60 -6.01
CA TRP A 257 14.33 0.20 -7.23
C TRP A 257 15.74 0.51 -7.72
N LEU A 258 15.97 0.27 -9.02
CA LEU A 258 17.25 0.55 -9.67
C LEU A 258 17.05 1.29 -10.99
N HIS A 259 17.85 2.32 -11.21
CA HIS A 259 17.85 3.08 -12.45
C HIS A 259 18.48 2.27 -13.60
N VAL A 260 17.88 2.29 -14.79
CA VAL A 260 18.32 1.40 -15.90
C VAL A 260 19.70 1.74 -16.48
N HIS A 261 20.17 2.97 -16.30
CA HIS A 261 21.56 3.36 -16.62
C HIS A 261 22.58 3.04 -15.51
N HIS A 262 22.19 2.27 -14.50
CA HIS A 262 23.11 1.76 -13.47
C HIS A 262 23.91 0.55 -14.00
N PRO A 263 25.23 0.42 -13.74
CA PRO A 263 26.05 -0.66 -14.31
C PRO A 263 25.65 -2.09 -13.90
N ASP A 264 25.02 -2.23 -12.73
CA ASP A 264 24.49 -3.52 -12.24
C ASP A 264 23.10 -3.89 -12.79
N ILE A 265 22.48 -3.11 -13.69
CA ILE A 265 21.10 -3.34 -14.15
C ILE A 265 20.85 -4.77 -14.63
N LEU A 266 21.76 -5.37 -15.40
CA LEU A 266 21.57 -6.75 -15.87
C LEU A 266 21.70 -7.77 -14.74
N ARG A 267 22.62 -7.56 -13.80
CA ARG A 267 22.78 -8.44 -12.62
C ARG A 267 21.58 -8.36 -11.69
N PHE A 268 21.06 -7.15 -11.49
CA PHE A 268 19.84 -6.88 -10.74
C PHE A 268 18.64 -7.62 -11.33
N LEU A 269 18.47 -7.58 -12.65
CA LEU A 269 17.41 -8.31 -13.34
C LEU A 269 17.62 -9.83 -13.29
N ASP A 270 18.86 -10.29 -13.35
CA ASP A 270 19.19 -11.71 -13.34
C ASP A 270 18.94 -12.40 -11.99
N THR A 271 18.78 -11.65 -10.88
CA THR A 271 18.44 -12.24 -9.56
C THR A 271 17.07 -12.93 -9.54
N ARG A 272 16.21 -12.63 -10.51
CA ARG A 272 14.86 -13.20 -10.65
C ARG A 272 14.79 -14.40 -11.59
N ARG A 273 15.85 -14.72 -12.34
CA ARG A 273 15.86 -15.94 -13.16
C ARG A 273 15.77 -17.16 -12.26
N GLU A 274 14.92 -18.11 -12.62
CA GLU A 274 14.82 -19.39 -11.89
C GLU A 274 16.15 -20.17 -11.87
N ASN A 275 16.92 -20.07 -12.95
CA ASN A 275 18.21 -20.74 -13.13
C ASN A 275 19.41 -19.95 -12.58
N ALA A 276 19.19 -18.90 -11.78
CA ALA A 276 20.28 -18.15 -11.15
C ALA A 276 20.98 -18.96 -10.05
N ASP A 277 22.27 -18.71 -9.83
CA ASP A 277 23.01 -19.24 -8.68
C ASP A 277 22.31 -18.83 -7.37
N GLU A 278 22.22 -19.75 -6.41
CA GLU A 278 21.51 -19.54 -5.14
C GLU A 278 22.06 -18.34 -4.35
N LYS A 279 23.34 -17.99 -4.50
CA LYS A 279 23.95 -16.81 -3.86
C LYS A 279 23.50 -15.47 -4.46
N ILE A 280 23.00 -15.48 -5.69
CA ILE A 280 22.55 -14.29 -6.45
C ILE A 280 21.02 -14.23 -6.49
N ARG A 281 20.35 -15.36 -6.30
CA ARG A 281 18.90 -15.49 -6.40
C ARG A 281 18.20 -14.74 -5.26
N ILE A 282 17.22 -13.92 -5.65
CA ILE A 282 16.33 -13.18 -4.77
C ILE A 282 14.89 -13.66 -5.02
N LYS A 283 14.29 -14.28 -4.00
CA LYS A 283 13.00 -14.98 -4.04
C LYS A 283 11.84 -14.07 -3.65
N THR A 284 12.00 -13.18 -2.68
CA THR A 284 10.86 -12.45 -2.09
C THR A 284 10.82 -10.96 -2.43
N LEU A 285 11.96 -10.29 -2.65
CA LEU A 285 11.97 -8.84 -2.94
C LEU A 285 11.47 -8.49 -4.33
N SER A 286 10.38 -7.72 -4.43
CA SER A 286 9.92 -7.16 -5.70
C SER A 286 10.98 -6.26 -6.33
N LEU A 287 11.08 -6.29 -7.67
CA LEU A 287 12.00 -5.43 -8.41
C LEU A 287 11.24 -4.27 -9.06
N GLY A 288 11.82 -3.09 -9.07
CA GLY A 288 11.37 -1.95 -9.84
C GLY A 288 12.52 -1.32 -10.62
N VAL A 289 12.23 -0.82 -11.81
CA VAL A 289 13.21 -0.11 -12.64
C VAL A 289 12.73 1.32 -12.94
N VAL A 290 13.68 2.26 -12.89
CA VAL A 290 13.47 3.66 -13.27
C VAL A 290 14.04 3.88 -14.67
N ILE A 291 13.19 4.31 -15.60
CA ILE A 291 13.51 4.42 -17.03
C ILE A 291 13.32 5.88 -17.49
N PRO A 292 14.38 6.60 -17.89
CA PRO A 292 14.27 7.90 -18.53
C PRO A 292 13.90 7.79 -20.02
N ASP A 293 13.43 8.89 -20.60
CA ASP A 293 12.97 8.98 -21.99
C ASP A 293 14.11 8.63 -22.98
N ILE A 294 15.36 8.99 -22.65
CA ILE A 294 16.54 8.71 -23.49
C ILE A 294 16.71 7.20 -23.75
N THR A 295 16.36 6.33 -22.81
CA THR A 295 16.47 4.88 -22.98
C THR A 295 15.55 4.39 -24.11
N PHE A 296 14.35 4.97 -24.23
CA PHE A 296 13.42 4.67 -25.32
C PHE A 296 13.92 5.18 -26.67
N GLN A 297 14.51 6.38 -26.69
CA GLN A 297 15.11 6.92 -27.92
C GLN A 297 16.22 5.99 -28.43
N LEU A 298 17.14 5.59 -27.55
CA LEU A 298 18.23 4.67 -27.89
C LEU A 298 17.71 3.33 -28.38
N ALA A 299 16.68 2.77 -27.75
CA ALA A 299 16.07 1.52 -28.20
C ALA A 299 15.38 1.65 -29.56
N LYS A 300 14.69 2.77 -29.81
CA LYS A 300 14.04 3.06 -31.09
C LYS A 300 15.07 3.06 -32.23
N GLU A 301 16.20 3.72 -32.01
CA GLU A 301 17.31 3.86 -32.95
C GLU A 301 18.24 2.62 -33.02
N ASP A 302 17.96 1.59 -32.22
CA ASP A 302 18.80 0.40 -32.07
C ASP A 302 20.25 0.70 -31.64
N ALA A 303 20.41 1.73 -30.81
CA ALA A 303 21.69 2.24 -30.36
C ALA A 303 22.22 1.53 -29.09
N GLN A 304 23.50 1.78 -28.80
CA GLN A 304 24.12 1.42 -27.53
C GLN A 304 23.68 2.38 -26.42
N MET A 305 23.45 1.83 -25.24
CA MET A 305 23.09 2.51 -24.01
C MET A 305 24.27 2.49 -23.06
N ALA A 306 24.69 3.67 -22.59
CA ALA A 306 25.72 3.81 -21.59
C ALA A 306 25.15 3.60 -20.19
N LEU A 307 25.86 2.80 -19.38
CA LEU A 307 25.66 2.64 -17.95
C LEU A 307 26.79 3.39 -17.24
N PHE A 308 26.48 4.32 -16.34
CA PHE A 308 27.48 5.20 -15.73
C PHE A 308 27.73 4.81 -14.27
N SER A 309 28.99 4.79 -13.85
CA SER A 309 29.37 4.50 -12.45
C SER A 309 28.80 5.55 -11.48
N PRO A 310 27.95 5.17 -10.50
CA PRO A 310 27.51 6.07 -9.44
C PRO A 310 28.67 6.69 -8.66
N TYR A 311 29.72 5.89 -8.42
CA TYR A 311 30.93 6.34 -7.71
C TYR A 311 31.63 7.51 -8.42
N ASP A 312 31.77 7.42 -9.75
CA ASP A 312 32.41 8.49 -10.52
C ASP A 312 31.48 9.71 -10.66
N VAL A 313 30.19 9.48 -10.91
CA VAL A 313 29.17 10.53 -11.04
C VAL A 313 29.11 11.38 -9.76
N GLU A 314 29.01 10.75 -8.60
CA GLU A 314 28.91 11.47 -7.33
C GLU A 314 30.17 12.32 -7.05
N ARG A 315 31.36 11.76 -7.31
CA ARG A 315 32.62 12.48 -7.09
C ARG A 315 32.84 13.65 -8.04
N LEU A 316 32.39 13.54 -9.29
CA LEU A 316 32.65 14.53 -10.33
C LEU A 316 31.55 15.59 -10.43
N TYR A 317 30.30 15.22 -10.16
CA TYR A 317 29.12 16.08 -10.30
C TYR A 317 28.53 16.51 -8.94
N GLY A 318 29.05 15.98 -7.82
CA GLY A 318 28.73 16.43 -6.47
C GLY A 318 27.32 16.04 -6.00
N LYS A 319 26.68 15.07 -6.65
CA LYS A 319 25.34 14.59 -6.32
C LYS A 319 25.27 13.07 -6.45
N PRO A 320 24.54 12.37 -5.56
CA PRO A 320 24.27 10.95 -5.74
C PRO A 320 23.63 10.68 -7.10
N PHE A 321 23.87 9.48 -7.63
CA PHE A 321 23.48 9.11 -8.99
C PHE A 321 21.99 9.32 -9.27
N ALA A 322 21.10 8.92 -8.36
CA ALA A 322 19.66 9.05 -8.55
C ALA A 322 19.17 10.51 -8.52
N ASP A 323 19.93 11.42 -7.93
CA ASP A 323 19.59 12.84 -7.85
C ASP A 323 20.05 13.62 -9.10
N CYS A 324 20.75 12.95 -10.02
CA CYS A 324 21.13 13.48 -11.31
C CYS A 324 20.01 13.24 -12.34
N ALA A 325 19.72 14.25 -13.17
CA ALA A 325 18.83 14.06 -14.32
C ALA A 325 19.60 13.34 -15.44
N ILE A 326 19.65 12.00 -15.38
CA ILE A 326 20.47 11.20 -16.29
C ILE A 326 20.08 11.42 -17.76
N GLY A 327 18.78 11.59 -18.06
CA GLY A 327 18.31 11.93 -19.40
C GLY A 327 18.94 13.21 -19.95
N ASP A 328 18.91 14.29 -19.17
CA ASP A 328 19.46 15.60 -19.56
C ASP A 328 20.99 15.60 -19.62
N LEU A 329 21.63 14.90 -18.68
CA LEU A 329 23.09 14.82 -18.58
C LEU A 329 23.71 13.77 -19.50
N TYR A 330 22.90 12.94 -20.19
CA TYR A 330 23.38 11.81 -20.96
C TYR A 330 24.52 12.17 -21.94
N PRO A 331 24.42 13.22 -22.78
CA PRO A 331 25.50 13.57 -23.70
C PRO A 331 26.79 14.00 -22.98
N GLN A 332 26.65 14.71 -21.86
CA GLN A 332 27.78 15.20 -21.07
C GLN A 332 28.50 14.04 -20.38
N LEU A 333 27.72 13.14 -19.76
CA LEU A 333 28.25 11.94 -19.11
C LEU A 333 28.95 11.04 -20.13
N VAL A 334 28.37 10.84 -21.32
CA VAL A 334 28.98 10.07 -22.42
C VAL A 334 30.32 10.67 -22.86
N ALA A 335 30.43 12.00 -22.94
CA ALA A 335 31.65 12.68 -23.36
C ALA A 335 32.73 12.75 -22.26
N ASP A 336 32.38 12.70 -20.98
CA ASP A 336 33.35 12.82 -19.89
C ASP A 336 34.14 11.52 -19.67
N GLU A 337 35.37 11.46 -20.18
CA GLU A 337 36.26 10.29 -20.06
C GLU A 337 36.57 9.87 -18.61
N ARG A 338 36.36 10.76 -17.63
CA ARG A 338 36.59 10.47 -16.20
C ARG A 338 35.47 9.62 -15.58
N VAL A 339 34.28 9.61 -16.20
CA VAL A 339 33.15 8.76 -15.78
C VAL A 339 33.31 7.38 -16.43
N ARG A 340 33.46 6.32 -15.64
CA ARG A 340 33.49 4.96 -16.21
C ARG A 340 32.13 4.58 -16.74
N LYS A 341 32.15 3.91 -17.89
CA LYS A 341 30.98 3.52 -18.67
C LYS A 341 31.04 2.05 -19.03
N ARG A 342 29.89 1.39 -18.95
CA ARG A 342 29.65 0.12 -19.63
C ARG A 342 28.60 0.33 -20.71
N TRP A 343 28.70 -0.41 -21.80
CA TRP A 343 27.75 -0.30 -22.91
C TRP A 343 26.95 -1.59 -23.04
N ILE A 344 25.65 -1.44 -23.28
CA ILE A 344 24.75 -2.53 -23.64
C ILE A 344 23.84 -2.06 -24.78
N ARG A 345 23.29 -2.98 -25.57
CA ARG A 345 22.29 -2.61 -26.57
C ARG A 345 20.96 -2.29 -25.89
N ALA A 346 20.37 -1.12 -26.19
CA ALA A 346 19.15 -0.67 -25.52
C ALA A 346 17.94 -1.59 -25.74
N ARG A 347 17.80 -2.15 -26.95
CA ARG A 347 16.72 -3.12 -27.25
C ARG A 347 16.81 -4.40 -26.44
N ASP A 348 18.03 -4.89 -26.21
CA ASP A 348 18.25 -6.12 -25.46
C ASP A 348 17.85 -5.93 -23.99
N LEU A 349 17.99 -4.71 -23.42
CA LEU A 349 17.45 -4.40 -22.09
C LEU A 349 15.91 -4.51 -22.07
N PHE A 350 15.20 -3.91 -23.03
CA PHE A 350 13.73 -4.00 -23.06
C PHE A 350 13.23 -5.43 -23.30
N GLN A 351 13.92 -6.19 -24.15
CA GLN A 351 13.64 -7.62 -24.30
C GLN A 351 13.80 -8.35 -22.96
N ARG A 352 14.90 -8.10 -22.25
CA ARG A 352 15.16 -8.68 -20.93
C ARG A 352 14.09 -8.32 -19.90
N LEU A 353 13.64 -7.06 -19.87
CA LEU A 353 12.57 -6.60 -18.99
C LEU A 353 11.26 -7.36 -19.27
N ALA A 354 10.89 -7.48 -20.55
CA ALA A 354 9.67 -8.18 -20.96
C ALA A 354 9.70 -9.68 -20.64
N GLU A 355 10.84 -10.34 -20.84
CA GLU A 355 11.03 -11.76 -20.48
C GLU A 355 10.78 -11.99 -18.98
N ILE A 356 11.36 -11.15 -18.12
CA ILE A 356 11.21 -11.30 -16.66
C ILE A 356 9.78 -10.94 -16.21
N GLN A 357 9.16 -9.93 -16.82
CA GLN A 357 7.76 -9.58 -16.56
C GLN A 357 6.82 -10.71 -16.97
N PHE A 358 7.10 -11.38 -18.08
CA PHE A 358 6.34 -12.53 -18.53
C PHE A 358 6.42 -13.69 -17.54
N GLU A 359 7.60 -13.94 -16.97
CA GLU A 359 7.84 -15.02 -16.01
C GLU A 359 7.28 -14.72 -14.61
N SER A 360 7.37 -13.47 -14.15
CA SER A 360 7.20 -13.13 -12.73
C SER A 360 6.25 -11.96 -12.42
N GLY A 361 5.76 -11.25 -13.44
CA GLY A 361 4.93 -10.04 -13.29
C GLY A 361 5.71 -8.76 -12.94
N TYR A 362 7.00 -8.86 -12.61
CA TYR A 362 7.91 -7.76 -12.29
C TYR A 362 9.08 -7.74 -13.31
N PRO A 363 9.90 -6.68 -13.42
CA PRO A 363 9.95 -5.48 -12.60
C PRO A 363 8.78 -4.51 -12.80
N TYR A 364 8.47 -3.73 -11.77
CA TYR A 364 7.74 -2.48 -11.90
C TYR A 364 8.50 -1.50 -12.80
N ILE A 365 7.79 -0.57 -13.43
CA ILE A 365 8.39 0.47 -14.26
C ILE A 365 7.94 1.84 -13.76
N MET A 366 8.90 2.72 -13.54
CA MET A 366 8.68 4.14 -13.31
C MET A 366 9.30 4.93 -14.46
N PHE A 367 8.50 5.72 -15.17
CA PHE A 367 8.97 6.60 -16.24
C PHE A 367 9.49 7.91 -15.63
N GLU A 368 10.81 7.98 -15.44
CA GLU A 368 11.46 9.03 -14.64
C GLU A 368 11.09 10.44 -15.10
N ASP A 369 11.27 10.71 -16.40
CA ASP A 369 11.09 12.05 -16.96
C ASP A 369 9.62 12.45 -17.02
N THR A 370 8.72 11.49 -17.24
CA THR A 370 7.28 11.73 -17.18
C THR A 370 6.86 12.12 -15.77
N VAL A 371 7.33 11.40 -14.75
CA VAL A 371 7.02 11.69 -13.35
C VAL A 371 7.58 13.04 -12.94
N ASN A 372 8.86 13.29 -13.17
CA ASN A 372 9.52 14.51 -12.72
C ASN A 372 9.02 15.76 -13.46
N ARG A 373 8.63 15.64 -14.73
CA ARG A 373 8.03 16.74 -15.50
C ARG A 373 6.61 17.09 -15.04
N ALA A 374 5.86 16.11 -14.53
CA ALA A 374 4.52 16.32 -13.99
C ALA A 374 4.52 16.69 -12.49
N SER A 375 5.63 16.45 -11.79
CA SER A 375 5.76 16.75 -10.37
C SER A 375 5.64 18.26 -10.10
N PRO A 376 4.71 18.70 -9.24
CA PRO A 376 4.61 20.10 -8.83
C PRO A 376 5.57 20.43 -7.68
N VAL A 377 6.25 19.44 -7.10
CA VAL A 377 7.11 19.59 -5.91
C VAL A 377 8.56 19.74 -6.34
N ALA A 378 9.26 20.69 -5.73
CA ALA A 378 10.69 20.91 -5.95
C ALA A 378 11.52 19.70 -5.49
N GLY A 379 12.49 19.29 -6.30
CA GLY A 379 13.27 18.08 -6.09
C GLY A 379 13.02 17.05 -7.18
N ARG A 380 13.59 15.85 -7.03
CA ARG A 380 13.38 14.73 -7.96
C ARG A 380 12.72 13.56 -7.27
N VAL A 381 11.80 12.93 -7.97
CA VAL A 381 11.28 11.60 -7.62
C VAL A 381 12.23 10.57 -8.23
N THR A 382 12.80 9.72 -7.37
CA THR A 382 13.90 8.80 -7.73
C THR A 382 13.54 7.32 -7.57
N MET A 383 12.41 7.02 -6.94
CA MET A 383 11.87 5.66 -6.77
C MET A 383 10.35 5.70 -6.59
N SER A 384 9.75 4.52 -6.46
CA SER A 384 8.36 4.37 -6.04
C SER A 384 8.22 3.31 -4.93
N ASN A 385 7.00 3.00 -4.52
CA ASN A 385 6.70 2.04 -3.45
C ASN A 385 6.55 0.61 -4.00
N LEU A 386 6.13 -0.30 -3.12
CA LEU A 386 5.84 -1.71 -3.43
C LEU A 386 4.72 -1.89 -4.45
N CYS A 387 3.83 -0.91 -4.64
CA CYS A 387 2.69 -1.02 -5.56
C CYS A 387 2.79 -0.03 -6.75
N SER A 388 3.91 0.70 -6.88
CA SER A 388 4.26 1.63 -7.97
C SER A 388 3.39 2.89 -8.13
N GLU A 389 2.53 3.21 -7.17
CA GLU A 389 1.62 4.36 -7.20
C GLU A 389 2.13 5.59 -6.44
N ILE A 390 3.12 5.44 -5.56
CA ILE A 390 3.65 6.55 -4.76
C ILE A 390 4.86 7.16 -5.43
N LEU A 391 4.76 8.46 -5.71
CA LEU A 391 5.75 9.23 -6.44
C LEU A 391 5.94 10.56 -5.71
N GLN A 392 6.92 10.61 -4.81
CA GLN A 392 7.22 11.81 -4.01
C GLN A 392 8.74 12.05 -3.98
N VAL A 393 9.11 13.29 -3.70
CA VAL A 393 10.50 13.64 -3.45
C VAL A 393 10.96 13.06 -2.11
N SER A 394 12.25 12.79 -2.00
CA SER A 394 12.90 12.38 -0.76
C SER A 394 14.32 12.96 -0.73
N THR A 395 14.91 13.10 0.45
CA THR A 395 16.22 13.73 0.63
C THR A 395 17.17 12.84 1.43
N PRO A 396 18.49 12.90 1.18
CA PRO A 396 19.45 12.01 1.80
C PRO A 396 19.58 12.28 3.31
N SER A 397 19.69 11.20 4.09
CA SER A 397 20.14 11.28 5.48
C SER A 397 21.66 11.06 5.58
N ALA A 398 22.29 11.66 6.58
CA ALA A 398 23.70 11.44 6.89
C ALA A 398 23.87 10.91 8.31
N TYR A 399 24.87 10.04 8.50
CA TYR A 399 25.07 9.29 9.72
C TYR A 399 26.48 9.49 10.27
N ASN A 400 26.60 9.43 11.60
CA ASN A 400 27.87 9.27 12.29
C ASN A 400 28.28 7.78 12.31
N GLU A 401 29.54 7.50 12.67
CA GLU A 401 30.08 6.13 12.73
C GLU A 401 29.34 5.22 13.75
N ASP A 402 28.74 5.80 14.79
CA ASP A 402 27.90 5.10 15.78
C ASP A 402 26.45 4.88 15.29
N LEU A 403 26.20 5.12 14.00
CA LEU A 403 24.91 5.13 13.31
C LEU A 403 23.94 6.24 13.73
N SER A 404 24.26 7.10 14.71
CA SER A 404 23.40 8.24 15.03
C SER A 404 23.25 9.17 13.82
N TYR A 405 22.13 9.88 13.73
CA TYR A 405 21.88 10.79 12.61
C TYR A 405 22.72 12.06 12.79
N ALA A 406 23.61 12.33 11.84
CA ALA A 406 24.28 13.62 11.70
C ALA A 406 23.34 14.65 11.03
N HIS A 407 22.55 14.17 10.07
CA HIS A 407 21.49 14.92 9.41
C HIS A 407 20.33 13.98 9.11
N ILE A 408 19.11 14.38 9.48
CA ILE A 408 17.90 13.64 9.17
C ILE A 408 17.33 14.21 7.87
N GLY A 409 17.39 13.40 6.81
CA GLY A 409 16.69 13.67 5.56
C GLY A 409 15.22 13.26 5.65
N GLU A 410 14.54 13.30 4.51
CA GLU A 410 13.11 13.06 4.40
C GLU A 410 12.86 11.81 3.55
N ASP A 411 12.46 10.72 4.22
CA ASP A 411 11.96 9.50 3.57
C ASP A 411 10.42 9.53 3.54
N ILE A 412 9.83 8.63 2.74
CA ILE A 412 8.40 8.71 2.43
C ILE A 412 7.64 7.64 3.23
N SER A 413 6.54 8.06 3.87
CA SER A 413 5.47 7.15 4.29
C SER A 413 4.20 7.48 3.54
N CYS A 414 3.34 6.49 3.37
CA CYS A 414 2.11 6.67 2.60
C CYS A 414 0.87 6.24 3.39
N ASN A 415 -0.03 7.19 3.65
CA ASN A 415 -1.38 6.92 4.12
C ASN A 415 -2.36 7.03 2.94
N LEU A 416 -3.23 6.03 2.82
CA LEU A 416 -4.14 5.87 1.69
C LEU A 416 -5.60 5.76 2.14
N GLY A 417 -6.49 6.11 1.24
CA GLY A 417 -7.92 5.83 1.34
C GLY A 417 -8.56 6.08 -0.01
N SER A 418 -9.63 5.36 -0.34
CA SER A 418 -10.22 5.43 -1.67
C SER A 418 -11.70 5.75 -1.63
N LEU A 419 -12.14 6.56 -2.61
CA LEU A 419 -13.55 6.79 -2.86
C LEU A 419 -14.11 5.72 -3.80
N ASN A 420 -15.31 5.20 -3.51
CA ASN A 420 -16.06 4.40 -4.47
C ASN A 420 -16.71 5.33 -5.50
N ILE A 421 -16.24 5.30 -6.75
CA ILE A 421 -16.72 6.21 -7.80
C ILE A 421 -18.25 6.12 -7.94
N ALA A 422 -18.82 4.92 -7.93
CA ALA A 422 -20.25 4.75 -8.15
C ALA A 422 -21.11 5.42 -7.07
N HIS A 423 -20.72 5.30 -5.79
CA HIS A 423 -21.45 5.89 -4.67
C HIS A 423 -21.14 7.39 -4.51
N THR A 424 -19.91 7.79 -4.85
CA THR A 424 -19.49 9.19 -4.77
C THR A 424 -20.21 10.03 -5.83
N MET A 425 -20.40 9.48 -7.05
CA MET A 425 -21.19 10.11 -8.10
C MET A 425 -22.69 10.20 -7.77
N ASP A 426 -23.20 9.32 -6.91
CA ASP A 426 -24.59 9.39 -6.41
C ASP A 426 -24.71 10.28 -5.15
N SER A 427 -23.60 10.86 -4.67
CA SER A 427 -23.62 11.74 -3.50
C SER A 427 -24.34 13.05 -3.83
N PRO A 428 -25.24 13.53 -2.95
CA PRO A 428 -25.86 14.85 -3.12
C PRO A 428 -24.84 15.99 -2.93
N ASP A 429 -23.72 15.73 -2.24
CA ASP A 429 -22.65 16.68 -1.99
C ASP A 429 -21.29 16.00 -2.20
N PHE A 430 -20.82 16.04 -3.45
CA PHE A 430 -19.53 15.51 -3.87
C PHE A 430 -18.36 16.21 -3.18
N GLY A 431 -18.45 17.53 -3.01
CA GLY A 431 -17.41 18.35 -2.40
C GLY A 431 -17.17 17.97 -0.94
N ARG A 432 -18.24 17.74 -0.18
CA ARG A 432 -18.15 17.25 1.19
C ARG A 432 -17.50 15.87 1.26
N THR A 433 -17.87 14.93 0.39
CA THR A 433 -17.24 13.59 0.39
C THR A 433 -15.73 13.68 0.23
N ILE A 434 -15.24 14.50 -0.70
CA ILE A 434 -13.79 14.72 -0.88
C ILE A 434 -13.19 15.38 0.35
N ALA A 435 -13.78 16.48 0.84
CA ALA A 435 -13.24 17.22 1.97
C ALA A 435 -13.13 16.35 3.23
N THR A 436 -14.15 15.53 3.52
CA THR A 436 -14.14 14.59 4.65
C THR A 436 -13.04 13.54 4.51
N ALA A 437 -12.88 12.96 3.32
CA ALA A 437 -11.83 11.97 3.06
C ALA A 437 -10.42 12.57 3.19
N VAL A 438 -10.19 13.77 2.63
CA VAL A 438 -8.91 14.48 2.75
C VAL A 438 -8.58 14.78 4.22
N ARG A 439 -9.54 15.27 5.00
CA ARG A 439 -9.36 15.51 6.45
C ARG A 439 -9.05 14.22 7.21
N ALA A 440 -9.72 13.13 6.88
CA ALA A 440 -9.47 11.82 7.49
C ALA A 440 -8.04 11.33 7.22
N LEU A 441 -7.56 11.45 5.98
CA LEU A 441 -6.19 11.06 5.61
C LEU A 441 -5.15 11.99 6.23
N THR A 442 -5.43 13.30 6.26
CA THR A 442 -4.57 14.28 6.94
C THR A 442 -4.42 13.94 8.42
N ALA A 443 -5.51 13.56 9.09
CA ALA A 443 -5.45 13.12 10.48
C ALA A 443 -4.59 11.86 10.66
N VAL A 444 -4.61 10.91 9.71
CA VAL A 444 -3.71 9.74 9.75
C VAL A 444 -2.25 10.19 9.69
N SER A 445 -1.91 11.12 8.79
CA SER A 445 -0.56 11.70 8.71
C SER A 445 -0.18 12.38 10.03
N ASP A 446 -1.02 13.26 10.57
CA ASP A 446 -0.73 14.02 11.80
C ASP A 446 -0.57 13.15 13.05
N MET A 447 -1.24 12.00 13.10
CA MET A 447 -1.15 11.05 14.22
C MET A 447 -0.02 10.03 14.07
N SER A 448 0.65 9.99 12.92
CA SER A 448 1.68 8.99 12.63
C SER A 448 3.06 9.49 13.08
N ASP A 449 3.69 8.74 13.97
CA ASP A 449 5.06 8.99 14.43
C ASP A 449 5.89 7.70 14.39
N ILE A 450 6.69 7.56 13.32
CA ILE A 450 7.50 6.36 13.06
C ILE A 450 8.90 6.54 13.64
N GLN A 451 9.00 6.63 14.96
CA GLN A 451 10.24 6.92 15.67
C GLN A 451 11.38 5.93 15.40
N SER A 452 11.07 4.70 15.01
CA SER A 452 12.08 3.70 14.64
C SER A 452 12.86 4.06 13.37
N VAL A 453 12.33 4.96 12.54
CA VAL A 453 12.98 5.47 11.32
C VAL A 453 12.79 6.99 11.28
N PRO A 454 13.69 7.76 11.91
CA PRO A 454 13.55 9.22 12.04
C PRO A 454 13.33 9.98 10.73
N SER A 455 13.95 9.56 9.62
CA SER A 455 13.75 10.19 8.30
C SER A 455 12.32 10.05 7.78
N VAL A 456 11.64 8.94 8.09
CA VAL A 456 10.23 8.72 7.74
C VAL A 456 9.32 9.61 8.58
N ALA A 457 9.60 9.73 9.87
CA ALA A 457 8.86 10.62 10.76
C ALA A 457 9.03 12.10 10.33
N ALA A 458 10.26 12.51 10.02
CA ALA A 458 10.57 13.84 9.52
C ALA A 458 9.86 14.14 8.19
N GLY A 459 9.94 13.22 7.22
CA GLY A 459 9.28 13.39 5.92
C GLY A 459 7.75 13.47 6.03
N ASN A 460 7.11 12.66 6.88
CA ASN A 460 5.68 12.76 7.15
C ASN A 460 5.31 14.11 7.77
N ALA A 461 6.04 14.55 8.80
CA ALA A 461 5.78 15.80 9.50
C ALA A 461 6.02 17.05 8.63
N ALA A 462 6.96 16.99 7.69
CA ALA A 462 7.24 18.10 6.78
C ALA A 462 6.24 18.19 5.61
N SER A 463 5.83 17.04 5.07
CA SER A 463 5.03 17.00 3.84
C SER A 463 3.52 16.97 4.06
N HIS A 464 3.06 16.40 5.17
CA HIS A 464 1.66 16.01 5.38
C HIS A 464 1.06 15.28 4.16
N ALA A 465 1.88 14.51 3.45
CA ALA A 465 1.49 13.89 2.20
C ALA A 465 0.40 12.82 2.42
N ILE A 466 -0.61 12.84 1.56
CA ILE A 466 -1.75 11.89 1.59
C ILE A 466 -1.99 11.29 0.20
N GLY A 467 -2.56 10.09 0.14
CA GLY A 467 -2.99 9.47 -1.12
C GLY A 467 -4.49 9.15 -1.13
N LEU A 468 -5.30 10.10 -1.63
CA LEU A 468 -6.71 9.86 -1.90
C LEU A 468 -6.87 9.15 -3.25
N GLY A 469 -7.15 7.85 -3.20
CA GLY A 469 -7.39 7.01 -4.37
C GLY A 469 -8.86 6.93 -4.78
N GLN A 470 -9.11 6.16 -5.83
CA GLN A 470 -10.45 5.87 -6.34
C GLN A 470 -10.57 4.37 -6.60
N MET A 471 -11.79 3.84 -6.50
CA MET A 471 -12.10 2.46 -6.83
C MET A 471 -13.47 2.35 -7.53
N ASN A 472 -13.76 1.17 -8.07
CA ASN A 472 -15.04 0.84 -8.68
C ASN A 472 -15.38 1.61 -9.98
N LEU A 473 -14.36 2.06 -10.73
CA LEU A 473 -14.57 2.71 -12.04
C LEU A 473 -15.35 1.78 -12.98
N HIS A 474 -14.90 0.53 -13.11
CA HIS A 474 -15.56 -0.43 -14.00
C HIS A 474 -17.00 -0.72 -13.57
N GLY A 475 -17.26 -0.91 -12.27
CA GLY A 475 -18.62 -1.13 -11.79
C GLY A 475 -19.54 0.07 -12.03
N TYR A 476 -19.02 1.30 -11.89
CA TYR A 476 -19.77 2.51 -12.25
C TYR A 476 -20.09 2.58 -13.74
N LEU A 477 -19.09 2.37 -14.61
CA LEU A 477 -19.29 2.38 -16.06
C LEU A 477 -20.27 1.31 -16.52
N ALA A 478 -20.13 0.07 -16.01
CA ALA A 478 -21.05 -1.02 -16.28
C ALA A 478 -22.48 -0.69 -15.83
N ARG A 479 -22.67 -0.11 -14.62
CA ARG A 479 -23.98 0.36 -14.13
C ARG A 479 -24.60 1.42 -15.04
N LYS A 480 -23.79 2.26 -15.68
CA LYS A 480 -24.23 3.29 -16.65
C LYS A 480 -24.31 2.76 -18.09
N ALA A 481 -24.13 1.46 -18.32
CA ALA A 481 -24.08 0.84 -19.65
C ALA A 481 -23.02 1.47 -20.58
N LEU A 482 -21.90 1.95 -20.00
CA LEU A 482 -20.78 2.51 -20.72
C LEU A 482 -19.64 1.47 -20.84
N PRO A 483 -19.11 1.21 -22.04
CA PRO A 483 -18.00 0.29 -22.22
C PRO A 483 -16.67 0.90 -21.75
N THR A 484 -15.88 0.11 -21.03
CA THR A 484 -14.62 0.49 -20.39
C THR A 484 -13.55 1.01 -21.38
N ALA A 485 -13.62 0.60 -22.65
CA ALA A 485 -12.63 0.92 -23.69
C ALA A 485 -13.14 1.88 -24.80
N ALA A 486 -14.36 2.42 -24.72
CA ALA A 486 -14.84 3.32 -25.77
C ALA A 486 -14.47 4.78 -25.49
N ARG A 487 -14.14 5.54 -26.54
CA ARG A 487 -13.89 7.00 -26.49
C ARG A 487 -14.94 7.77 -25.68
N ARG A 488 -16.22 7.37 -25.72
CA ARG A 488 -17.30 7.99 -24.92
C ARG A 488 -17.15 7.81 -23.40
N GLY A 489 -16.51 6.73 -22.93
CA GLY A 489 -16.18 6.53 -21.52
C GLY A 489 -15.10 7.48 -20.98
N TRP A 490 -14.34 8.13 -21.87
CA TRP A 490 -13.23 9.03 -21.52
C TRP A 490 -13.54 10.51 -21.72
N THR A 491 -14.60 10.87 -22.48
CA THR A 491 -14.83 12.27 -22.91
C THR A 491 -16.27 12.75 -22.86
N SER A 492 -17.26 11.96 -22.39
CA SER A 492 -18.64 12.47 -22.38
C SER A 492 -18.83 13.46 -21.23
N PRO A 493 -19.20 14.73 -21.47
CA PRO A 493 -19.69 15.58 -20.40
C PRO A 493 -20.89 14.86 -19.76
N ILE A 494 -20.90 14.80 -18.44
CA ILE A 494 -22.06 14.35 -17.68
C ILE A 494 -23.18 15.31 -18.09
N SER A 495 -24.12 14.84 -18.93
CA SER A 495 -25.29 15.64 -19.23
C SER A 495 -26.06 15.77 -17.94
N THR A 496 -26.03 16.96 -17.35
CA THR A 496 -26.96 17.35 -16.29
C THR A 496 -28.35 17.44 -16.90
N SER A 497 -29.01 16.29 -17.07
CA SER A 497 -30.46 16.26 -17.14
C SER A 497 -30.98 16.36 -15.70
N THR A 498 -31.08 17.59 -15.21
CA THR A 498 -32.07 17.94 -14.17
C THR A 498 -33.47 17.62 -14.71
N PRO A 499 -34.41 17.17 -13.86
CA PRO A 499 -35.73 16.66 -14.28
C PRO A 499 -36.60 17.68 -15.00
#